data_AF-A0A4U5ND32-F1
#
_entry.id   AF-A0A4U5ND32-F1
#
_cell.length_a   1.000
_cell.length_b   1.000
_cell.length_c   1.000
_cell.angle_alpha   90.00
_cell.angle_beta   90.00
_cell.angle_gamma   90.00
#
_symmetry.space_group_name_H-M   'P 1'
#
loop_
_entity.id
_entity.type
_entity.pdbx_description
1 polymer ?
#
loop_
_entity_poly.entity_id
_entity_poly.type
_entity_poly.pdbx_seq_one_letter_code
_entity_poly.pdbx_strand_id
1 'polypeptide(L)'
;MDGTSQASTAKDTARGSSDTASTSYQAYPEMSAEQEFFLYELETTDSGSVGLVLRAIYECGDVHKFSRALERRIAQYDKNILKVCSFHFQGYIDAIDQLVQLKEKCSEIKQDVKEIDEDIHVKSERLHKQSAEVVRYRKLQKNVTTAIDQITMCLPVLDNYAKLQELMKNKKYYLALKVLEELDHTYLNHVDKYRFTQTLANSMRPIREEIRLKTFDEFKDFLANIRRVSERIGDRASKNIAKESLFGISDHEKKRRIEEEVKKNTPREDIRLSSDGSVSLRRDSTDKLLHRTSTGDDDDENLSAQDLIDFTPIHRCCQIFNVLGDRETFDDFYRKQRKEQAKVIIRWDGTSPLSNVWDRSPLTSAT
;
A
#
# COMPACT_ATOMS: atom_id res chain seq x y z
N MET A 1 9.75 13.55 -35.65
CA MET A 1 10.52 14.54 -36.43
C MET A 1 11.56 13.75 -37.19
N ASP A 2 11.24 13.42 -38.43
CA ASP A 2 12.08 12.64 -39.32
C ASP A 2 13.23 13.52 -39.82
N GLY A 3 14.47 13.05 -39.59
CA GLY A 3 15.70 13.68 -40.05
C GLY A 3 16.41 12.75 -41.01
N THR A 4 16.01 12.79 -42.28
CA THR A 4 16.53 12.00 -43.39
C THR A 4 17.98 12.37 -43.67
N SER A 5 18.87 11.38 -43.62
CA SER A 5 20.27 11.48 -44.00
C SER A 5 20.41 11.81 -45.49
N GLN A 6 21.05 12.93 -45.82
CA GLN A 6 21.54 13.19 -47.18
C GLN A 6 22.93 12.57 -47.32
N ALA A 7 23.00 11.50 -48.11
CA ALA A 7 24.24 10.95 -48.63
C ALA A 7 24.67 11.79 -49.85
N SER A 8 25.71 12.61 -49.67
CA SER A 8 26.40 13.31 -50.74
C SER A 8 27.28 12.32 -51.50
N THR A 9 26.84 11.99 -52.72
CA THR A 9 27.61 11.22 -53.70
C THR A 9 28.52 12.16 -54.48
N ALA A 10 29.73 12.41 -53.95
CA ALA A 10 30.82 12.97 -54.75
C ALA A 10 31.55 11.81 -55.45
N LYS A 11 31.12 11.49 -56.67
CA LYS A 11 31.83 10.55 -57.54
C LYS A 11 32.89 11.34 -58.30
N ASP A 12 34.03 11.52 -57.66
CA ASP A 12 35.19 12.17 -58.25
C ASP A 12 35.60 11.46 -59.52
N THR A 13 35.59 12.24 -60.60
CA THR A 13 36.07 11.85 -61.92
C THR A 13 37.59 11.94 -61.87
N ALA A 14 38.25 10.97 -61.23
CA ALA A 14 39.69 10.79 -61.33
C ALA A 14 40.01 10.18 -62.69
N ARG A 15 40.03 11.06 -63.70
CA ARG A 15 40.69 10.83 -64.98
C ARG A 15 42.17 10.60 -64.70
N GLY A 16 42.54 9.34 -64.50
CA GLY A 16 43.91 8.89 -64.48
C GLY A 16 44.54 9.12 -65.85
N SER A 17 45.00 10.34 -66.11
CA SER A 17 45.98 10.61 -67.15
C SER A 17 47.31 10.08 -66.62
N SER A 18 47.55 8.79 -66.83
CA SER A 18 48.88 8.21 -66.74
C SER A 18 49.69 8.72 -67.93
N ASP A 19 50.00 10.01 -67.93
CA ASP A 19 51.05 10.56 -68.77
C ASP A 19 52.35 10.23 -68.02
N THR A 20 52.77 8.96 -68.11
CA THR A 20 54.18 8.63 -67.98
C THR A 20 54.90 9.63 -68.86
N ALA A 21 55.80 10.43 -68.27
CA ALA A 21 56.66 11.35 -68.98
C ALA A 21 57.48 10.53 -69.98
N SER A 22 56.86 10.26 -71.12
CA SER A 22 57.40 9.43 -72.17
C SER A 22 58.55 10.24 -72.71
N THR A 23 59.75 9.74 -72.49
CA THR A 23 60.98 10.17 -73.17
C THR A 23 60.87 9.76 -74.64
N SER A 24 59.84 10.27 -75.32
CA SER A 24 59.67 10.02 -76.74
C SER A 24 60.84 10.69 -77.46
N TYR A 25 61.66 9.86 -78.09
CA TYR A 25 62.72 10.26 -79.00
C TYR A 25 62.18 11.33 -79.98
N GLN A 26 62.68 12.56 -79.85
CA GLN A 26 62.50 13.59 -80.86
C GLN A 26 63.66 13.49 -81.84
N ALA A 27 63.40 12.89 -83.01
CA ALA A 27 64.36 12.85 -84.11
C ALA A 27 64.60 14.26 -84.65
N TYR A 28 65.87 14.70 -84.64
CA TYR A 28 66.28 15.99 -85.20
C TYR A 28 66.87 15.84 -86.60
N PRO A 29 66.67 16.83 -87.50
CA PRO A 29 67.05 16.70 -88.92
C PRO A 29 68.55 16.82 -89.23
N GLU A 30 69.42 17.05 -88.23
CA GLU A 30 70.86 17.29 -88.42
C GLU A 30 71.78 16.25 -87.74
N MET A 31 71.22 15.19 -87.17
CA MET A 31 72.01 14.16 -86.49
C MET A 31 72.31 13.01 -87.45
N SER A 32 73.59 12.74 -87.70
CA SER A 32 73.99 11.56 -88.46
C SER A 32 73.69 10.29 -87.66
N ALA A 33 73.24 9.23 -88.32
CA ALA A 33 72.97 7.94 -87.69
C ALA A 33 74.18 7.39 -86.89
N GLU A 34 75.40 7.70 -87.32
CA GLU A 34 76.64 7.34 -86.62
C GLU A 34 76.77 8.09 -85.27
N GLN A 35 76.38 9.36 -85.22
CA GLN A 35 76.45 10.16 -84.00
C GLN A 35 75.37 9.76 -83.01
N GLU A 36 74.20 9.41 -83.51
CA GLU A 36 73.11 8.85 -82.70
C GLU A 36 73.49 7.48 -82.13
N PHE A 37 74.16 6.65 -82.93
CA PHE A 37 74.73 5.37 -82.48
C PHE A 37 75.78 5.56 -81.38
N PHE A 38 76.78 6.44 -81.59
CA PHE A 38 77.81 6.69 -80.58
C PHE A 38 77.26 7.29 -79.29
N LEU A 39 76.26 8.17 -79.37
CA LEU A 39 75.57 8.71 -78.19
C LEU A 39 74.76 7.64 -77.46
N TYR A 40 74.04 6.80 -78.20
CA TYR A 40 73.28 5.69 -77.61
C TYR A 40 74.20 4.68 -76.92
N GLU A 41 75.32 4.34 -77.55
CA GLU A 41 76.33 3.46 -76.96
C GLU A 41 76.89 4.11 -75.68
N LEU A 42 77.27 5.39 -75.72
CA LEU A 42 77.72 6.11 -74.50
C LEU A 42 76.66 6.18 -73.39
N GLU A 43 75.37 6.23 -73.73
CA GLU A 43 74.27 6.26 -72.77
C GLU A 43 73.96 4.89 -72.16
N THR A 44 74.28 3.80 -72.86
CA THR A 44 73.88 2.43 -72.48
C THR A 44 75.02 1.53 -72.05
N THR A 45 76.28 1.88 -72.37
CA THR A 45 77.44 1.07 -72.02
C THR A 45 77.99 1.41 -70.63
N ASP A 46 78.66 0.42 -70.03
CA ASP A 46 79.29 0.53 -68.72
C ASP A 46 80.55 1.42 -68.74
N SER A 47 80.96 1.95 -67.59
CA SER A 47 82.09 2.90 -67.51
C SER A 47 83.41 2.36 -68.06
N GLY A 48 83.57 1.04 -68.20
CA GLY A 48 84.78 0.37 -68.70
C GLY A 48 84.92 0.36 -70.23
N SER A 49 83.83 0.52 -70.97
CA SER A 49 83.78 0.43 -72.44
C SER A 49 83.69 1.79 -73.14
N VAL A 50 83.46 2.87 -72.38
CA VAL A 50 83.51 4.28 -72.82
C VAL A 50 84.78 4.58 -73.62
N GLY A 51 85.93 4.03 -73.21
CA GLY A 51 87.20 4.21 -73.91
C GLY A 51 87.22 3.66 -75.33
N LEU A 52 86.48 2.58 -75.61
CA LEU A 52 86.36 1.98 -76.95
C LEU A 52 85.48 2.85 -77.86
N VAL A 53 84.39 3.38 -77.32
CA VAL A 53 83.48 4.28 -78.04
C VAL A 53 84.18 5.60 -78.37
N LEU A 54 84.90 6.18 -77.40
CA LEU A 54 85.71 7.38 -77.63
C LEU A 54 86.78 7.14 -78.69
N ARG A 55 87.49 6.01 -78.63
CA ARG A 55 88.49 5.65 -79.64
C ARG A 55 87.88 5.56 -81.05
N ALA A 56 86.71 4.94 -81.19
CA ALA A 56 85.98 4.87 -82.46
C ALA A 56 85.56 6.26 -82.98
N ILE A 57 85.18 7.19 -82.10
CA ILE A 57 84.85 8.57 -82.47
C ILE A 57 86.09 9.32 -82.99
N TYR A 58 87.25 9.14 -82.35
CA TYR A 58 88.51 9.75 -82.77
C TYR A 58 89.10 9.13 -84.05
N GLU A 59 88.90 7.83 -84.28
CA GLU A 59 89.42 7.10 -85.44
C GLU A 59 88.52 7.24 -86.69
N CYS A 60 87.19 7.33 -86.53
CA CYS A 60 86.24 7.29 -87.64
C CYS A 60 85.44 8.59 -87.88
N GLY A 61 85.45 9.56 -86.96
CA GLY A 61 84.49 10.67 -86.96
C GLY A 61 85.07 12.09 -86.78
N ASP A 62 84.22 13.09 -87.04
CA ASP A 62 84.49 14.50 -86.70
C ASP A 62 84.13 14.76 -85.23
N VAL A 63 85.16 14.82 -84.38
CA VAL A 63 85.06 15.02 -82.93
C VAL A 63 84.31 16.31 -82.58
N HIS A 64 84.46 17.38 -83.36
CA HIS A 64 83.75 18.63 -83.09
C HIS A 64 82.26 18.52 -83.37
N LYS A 65 81.87 17.78 -84.42
CA LYS A 65 80.45 17.50 -84.67
C LYS A 65 79.85 16.60 -83.58
N PHE A 66 80.59 15.59 -83.12
CA PHE A 66 80.17 14.74 -82.01
C PHE A 66 80.04 15.50 -80.69
N SER A 67 81.02 16.35 -80.34
CA SER A 67 80.97 17.21 -79.14
C SER A 67 79.73 18.11 -79.14
N ARG A 68 79.42 18.74 -80.29
CA ARG A 68 78.18 19.54 -80.44
C ARG A 68 76.92 18.70 -80.32
N ALA A 69 76.94 17.45 -80.76
CA ALA A 69 75.81 16.53 -80.59
C ALA A 69 75.62 16.14 -79.12
N LEU A 70 76.71 15.85 -78.41
CA LEU A 70 76.71 15.53 -76.98
C LEU A 70 76.22 16.72 -76.15
N GLU A 71 76.72 17.94 -76.39
CA GLU A 71 76.24 19.15 -75.71
C GLU A 71 74.74 19.37 -75.89
N ARG A 72 74.21 19.16 -77.11
CA ARG A 72 72.76 19.23 -77.36
C ARG A 72 71.99 18.15 -76.63
N ARG A 73 72.54 16.94 -76.53
CA ARG A 73 71.91 15.81 -75.82
C ARG A 73 71.87 16.07 -74.31
N ILE A 74 72.96 16.60 -73.72
CA ILE A 74 73.01 17.03 -72.33
C ILE A 74 71.98 18.14 -72.06
N ALA A 75 71.95 19.18 -72.89
CA ALA A 75 70.97 20.26 -72.75
C ALA A 75 69.52 19.77 -72.86
N GLN A 76 69.27 18.73 -73.66
CA GLN A 76 67.96 18.10 -73.76
C GLN A 76 67.60 17.34 -72.47
N TYR A 77 68.53 16.59 -71.89
CA TYR A 77 68.31 15.92 -70.60
C TYR A 77 68.07 16.91 -69.48
N ASP A 78 68.82 18.00 -69.40
CA ASP A 78 68.59 19.06 -68.41
C ASP A 78 67.19 19.65 -68.54
N LYS A 79 66.73 19.90 -69.78
CA LYS A 79 65.37 20.38 -70.05
C LYS A 79 64.31 19.35 -69.67
N ASN A 80 64.56 18.06 -69.93
CA ASN A 80 63.66 16.98 -69.55
C ASN A 80 63.57 16.83 -68.02
N ILE A 81 64.72 16.85 -67.32
CA ILE A 81 64.79 16.84 -65.85
C ILE A 81 64.01 18.01 -65.28
N LEU A 82 64.25 19.23 -65.78
CA LEU A 82 63.54 20.41 -65.32
C LEU A 82 62.03 20.29 -65.55
N LYS A 83 61.60 19.74 -66.68
CA LYS A 83 60.19 19.51 -67.00
C LYS A 83 59.56 18.51 -66.03
N VAL A 84 60.19 17.35 -65.80
CA VAL A 84 59.71 16.33 -64.85
C VAL A 84 59.66 16.89 -63.43
N CYS A 85 60.72 17.57 -62.99
CA CYS A 85 60.78 18.24 -61.69
C CYS A 85 59.66 19.27 -61.54
N SER A 86 59.49 20.17 -62.52
CA SER A 86 58.43 21.19 -62.50
C SER A 86 57.02 20.60 -62.45
N PHE A 87 56.80 19.45 -63.12
CA PHE A 87 55.53 18.75 -63.13
C PHE A 87 55.18 18.13 -61.77
N HIS A 88 56.16 17.57 -61.05
CA HIS A 88 55.93 16.91 -59.76
C HIS A 88 56.08 17.82 -58.54
N PHE A 89 56.81 18.94 -58.64
CA PHE A 89 57.01 19.84 -57.49
C PHE A 89 55.71 20.47 -57.01
N GLN A 90 54.80 20.85 -57.90
CA GLN A 90 53.52 21.42 -57.47
C GLN A 90 52.70 20.41 -56.67
N GLY A 91 52.58 19.17 -57.15
CA GLY A 91 51.87 18.11 -56.41
C GLY A 91 52.52 17.76 -55.07
N TYR A 92 53.85 17.88 -54.97
CA TYR A 92 54.56 17.72 -53.70
C TYR A 92 54.26 18.85 -52.71
N ILE A 93 54.25 20.11 -53.17
CA ILE A 93 53.88 21.25 -52.32
C ILE A 93 52.43 21.11 -51.85
N ASP A 94 51.51 20.78 -52.75
CA ASP A 94 50.10 20.59 -52.41
C ASP A 94 49.91 19.47 -51.38
N ALA A 95 50.68 18.37 -51.48
CA ALA A 95 50.66 17.28 -50.51
C ALA A 95 51.20 17.70 -49.12
N ILE A 96 52.24 18.54 -49.09
CA ILE A 96 52.75 19.11 -47.82
C ILE A 96 51.71 20.02 -47.18
N ASP A 97 51.09 20.91 -47.96
CA ASP A 97 50.06 21.81 -47.44
C ASP A 97 48.87 21.03 -46.89
N GLN A 98 48.44 19.97 -47.59
CA GLN A 98 47.39 19.07 -47.09
C GLN A 98 47.79 18.38 -45.78
N LEU A 99 49.06 17.97 -45.63
CA LEU A 99 49.55 17.34 -44.40
C LEU A 99 49.53 18.33 -43.22
N VAL A 100 49.89 19.59 -43.47
CA VAL A 100 49.84 20.66 -42.46
C VAL A 100 48.40 20.92 -42.03
N GLN A 101 47.47 21.05 -42.98
CA GLN A 101 46.05 21.22 -42.69
C GLN A 101 45.45 20.02 -41.95
N LEU A 102 45.88 18.80 -42.29
CA LEU A 102 45.45 17.59 -41.58
C LEU A 102 45.92 17.63 -40.12
N LYS A 103 47.15 18.07 -39.87
CA LYS A 103 47.69 18.21 -38.52
C LYS A 103 46.87 19.21 -37.68
N GLU A 104 46.47 20.34 -38.27
CA GLU A 104 45.61 21.33 -37.61
C GLU A 104 44.25 20.73 -37.25
N LYS A 105 43.58 20.08 -38.21
CA LYS A 105 42.29 19.39 -37.97
C LYS A 105 42.41 18.29 -36.91
N CYS A 106 43.49 17.50 -36.91
CA CYS A 106 43.73 16.51 -35.87
C CYS A 106 43.92 17.16 -34.49
N SER A 107 44.51 18.36 -34.43
CA SER A 107 44.66 19.10 -33.18
C SER A 107 43.32 19.64 -32.68
N GLU A 108 42.46 20.15 -33.57
CA GLU A 108 41.10 20.59 -33.25
C GLU A 108 40.26 19.43 -32.70
N ILE A 109 40.22 18.29 -33.40
CA ILE A 109 39.50 17.10 -32.94
C ILE A 109 40.02 16.64 -31.58
N LYS A 110 41.33 16.69 -31.34
CA LYS A 110 41.91 16.33 -30.04
C LYS A 110 41.47 17.29 -28.93
N GLN A 111 41.28 18.57 -29.25
CA GLN A 111 40.77 19.55 -28.31
C GLN A 111 39.29 19.30 -28.02
N ASP A 112 38.46 19.09 -29.05
CA ASP A 112 37.05 18.76 -28.89
C ASP A 112 36.83 17.50 -28.06
N VAL A 113 37.64 16.46 -28.28
CA VAL A 113 37.59 15.21 -27.49
C VAL A 113 37.87 15.48 -26.02
N LYS A 114 38.81 16.38 -25.70
CA LYS A 114 39.11 16.74 -24.30
C LYS A 114 37.97 17.54 -23.67
N GLU A 115 37.39 18.48 -24.41
CA GLU A 115 36.27 19.29 -23.91
C GLU A 115 35.03 18.42 -23.65
N ILE A 116 34.75 17.48 -24.55
CA ILE A 116 33.67 16.50 -24.37
C ILE A 116 33.96 15.59 -23.17
N ASP A 117 35.20 15.11 -23.01
CA ASP A 117 35.58 14.27 -21.86
C ASP A 117 35.39 15.01 -20.53
N GLU A 118 35.81 16.28 -20.44
CA GLU A 118 35.60 17.12 -19.26
C GLU A 118 34.10 17.35 -18.97
N ASP A 119 33.29 17.67 -19.99
CA ASP A 119 31.85 17.87 -19.83
C ASP A 119 31.12 16.57 -19.41
N ILE A 120 31.50 15.43 -20.00
CA ILE A 120 31.02 14.10 -19.59
C ILE A 120 31.38 13.85 -18.14
N HIS A 121 32.62 14.14 -17.72
CA HIS A 121 33.08 13.88 -16.37
C HIS A 121 32.30 14.71 -15.33
N VAL A 122 32.07 16.00 -15.61
CA VAL A 122 31.28 16.89 -14.74
C VAL A 122 29.83 16.43 -14.64
N LYS A 123 29.20 16.10 -15.77
CA LYS A 123 27.82 15.59 -15.80
C LYS A 123 27.70 14.24 -15.09
N SER A 124 28.68 13.36 -15.26
CA SER A 124 28.76 12.05 -14.60
C SER A 124 28.86 12.19 -13.08
N GLU A 125 29.70 13.10 -12.58
CA GLU A 125 29.84 13.34 -11.13
C GLU A 125 28.52 13.86 -10.53
N ARG A 126 27.84 14.78 -11.23
CA ARG A 126 26.52 15.27 -10.82
C ARG A 126 25.47 14.16 -10.82
N LEU A 127 25.46 13.33 -11.85
CA LEU A 127 24.55 12.18 -11.96
C LEU A 127 24.80 11.17 -10.84
N HIS A 128 26.07 10.94 -10.49
CA HIS A 128 26.43 10.04 -9.39
C HIS A 128 25.88 10.53 -8.05
N LYS A 129 26.01 11.84 -7.76
CA LYS A 129 25.42 12.47 -6.55
C LYS A 129 23.90 12.28 -6.51
N GLN A 130 23.20 12.58 -7.61
CA GLN A 130 21.74 12.40 -7.70
C GLN A 130 21.33 10.92 -7.57
N SER A 131 22.07 10.00 -8.17
CA SER A 131 21.82 8.56 -8.05
C SER A 131 21.94 8.08 -6.60
N ALA A 132 22.96 8.55 -5.86
CA ALA A 132 23.13 8.24 -4.45
C ALA A 132 21.95 8.74 -3.60
N GLU A 133 21.45 9.95 -3.89
CA GLU A 133 20.25 10.48 -3.23
C GLU A 133 19.00 9.64 -3.53
N VAL A 134 18.79 9.25 -4.79
CA VAL A 134 17.66 8.40 -5.19
C VAL A 134 17.70 7.06 -4.45
N VAL A 135 18.87 6.43 -4.33
CA VAL A 135 19.03 5.19 -3.57
C VAL A 135 18.68 5.40 -2.10
N ARG A 136 19.13 6.51 -1.49
CA ARG A 136 18.78 6.87 -0.11
C ARG A 136 17.27 7.05 0.07
N TYR A 137 16.61 7.78 -0.83
CA TYR A 137 15.16 7.99 -0.78
C TYR A 137 14.38 6.69 -0.98
N ARG A 138 14.82 5.80 -1.87
CA ARG A 138 14.20 4.46 -2.03
C ARG A 138 14.33 3.62 -0.77
N LYS A 139 15.48 3.66 -0.10
CA LYS A 139 15.66 2.98 1.19
C LYS A 139 14.74 3.56 2.26
N LEU A 140 14.62 4.89 2.33
CA LEU A 140 13.69 5.56 3.24
C LEU A 140 12.25 5.15 2.93
N GLN A 141 11.84 5.17 1.67
CA GLN A 141 10.51 4.75 1.23
C GLN A 141 10.22 3.31 1.66
N LYS A 142 11.16 2.38 1.44
CA LYS A 142 11.01 0.98 1.87
C LYS A 142 10.83 0.88 3.39
N ASN A 143 11.62 1.63 4.16
CA ASN A 143 11.50 1.67 5.61
C ASN A 143 10.13 2.22 6.05
N VAL A 144 9.66 3.29 5.41
CA VAL A 144 8.36 3.91 5.66
C VAL A 144 7.23 2.94 5.33
N THR A 145 7.25 2.29 4.16
CA THR A 145 6.26 1.27 3.79
C THR A 145 6.25 0.13 4.80
N THR A 146 7.43 -0.37 5.20
CA THR A 146 7.51 -1.43 6.22
C THR A 146 6.90 -0.97 7.54
N ALA A 147 7.17 0.26 7.98
CA ALA A 147 6.58 0.82 9.19
C ALA A 147 5.05 0.96 9.08
N ILE A 148 4.55 1.42 7.93
CA ILE A 148 3.11 1.50 7.65
C ILE A 148 2.48 0.12 7.73
N ASP A 149 3.07 -0.89 7.09
CA ASP A 149 2.55 -2.27 7.11
C ASP A 149 2.48 -2.82 8.54
N GLN A 150 3.56 -2.64 9.32
CA GLN A 150 3.61 -3.07 10.72
C GLN A 150 2.56 -2.37 11.59
N ILE A 151 2.37 -1.06 11.43
CA ILE A 151 1.34 -0.30 12.16
C ILE A 151 -0.05 -0.76 11.73
N THR A 152 -0.27 -0.97 10.44
CA THR A 152 -1.56 -1.41 9.88
C THR A 152 -1.98 -2.75 10.45
N MET A 153 -1.04 -3.70 10.64
CA MET A 153 -1.32 -4.97 11.31
C MET A 153 -1.75 -4.80 12.77
N CYS A 154 -1.29 -3.74 13.44
CA CYS A 154 -1.61 -3.48 14.85
C CYS A 154 -2.92 -2.71 15.04
N LEU A 155 -3.43 -2.00 14.03
CA LEU A 155 -4.64 -1.17 14.14
C LEU A 155 -5.88 -1.96 14.62
N PRO A 156 -6.23 -3.14 14.06
CA PRO A 156 -7.40 -3.88 14.52
C PRO A 156 -7.32 -4.29 15.99
N VAL A 157 -6.11 -4.55 16.50
CA VAL A 157 -5.88 -4.91 17.90
C VAL A 157 -6.21 -3.73 18.81
N LEU A 158 -5.71 -2.54 18.45
CA LEU A 158 -5.92 -1.31 19.21
C LEU A 158 -7.38 -0.84 19.14
N ASP A 159 -8.02 -0.93 17.97
CA ASP A 159 -9.43 -0.56 17.79
C ASP A 159 -10.36 -1.48 18.60
N ASN A 160 -10.12 -2.80 18.57
CA ASN A 160 -10.90 -3.74 19.38
C ASN A 160 -10.66 -3.54 20.88
N TYR A 161 -9.45 -3.20 21.30
CA TYR A 161 -9.18 -2.85 22.69
C TYR A 161 -9.88 -1.54 23.12
N ALA A 162 -9.89 -0.52 22.26
CA ALA A 162 -10.63 0.72 22.52
C ALA A 162 -12.13 0.46 22.63
N LYS A 163 -12.68 -0.36 21.71
CA LYS A 163 -14.08 -0.80 21.73
C LYS A 163 -14.41 -1.60 22.99
N LEU A 164 -13.52 -2.50 23.42
CA LEU A 164 -13.65 -3.23 24.68
C LEU A 164 -13.77 -2.27 25.87
N GLN A 165 -12.88 -1.27 25.97
CA GLN A 165 -12.91 -0.27 27.03
C GLN A 165 -14.22 0.54 27.02
N GLU A 166 -14.74 0.87 25.83
CA GLU A 166 -16.04 1.54 25.70
C GLU A 166 -17.22 0.66 26.13
N LEU A 167 -17.22 -0.62 25.74
CA LEU A 167 -18.25 -1.59 26.15
C LEU A 167 -18.24 -1.81 27.67
N MET A 168 -17.05 -1.82 28.28
CA MET A 168 -16.88 -1.87 29.73
C MET A 168 -17.49 -0.63 30.43
N LYS A 169 -17.27 0.57 29.89
CA LYS A 169 -17.90 1.80 30.40
C LYS A 169 -19.42 1.78 30.26
N ASN A 170 -19.93 1.25 29.15
CA ASN A 170 -21.36 1.18 28.85
C ASN A 170 -22.08 0.02 29.56
N LYS A 171 -21.44 -0.70 30.48
CA LYS A 171 -21.98 -1.88 31.21
C LYS A 171 -22.47 -3.01 30.29
N LYS A 172 -21.99 -3.07 29.05
CA LYS A 172 -22.32 -4.11 28.07
C LYS A 172 -21.34 -5.28 28.21
N TYR A 173 -21.31 -5.88 29.39
CA TYR A 173 -20.29 -6.86 29.80
C TYR A 173 -20.24 -8.12 28.92
N TYR A 174 -21.38 -8.62 28.44
CA TYR A 174 -21.41 -9.79 27.56
C TYR A 174 -20.76 -9.51 26.20
N LEU A 175 -21.07 -8.35 25.59
CA LEU A 175 -20.44 -7.93 24.33
C LEU A 175 -18.95 -7.66 24.54
N ALA A 176 -18.57 -7.06 25.68
CA ALA A 176 -17.18 -6.85 26.05
C ALA A 176 -16.41 -8.16 26.12
N LEU A 177 -16.97 -9.19 26.77
CA LEU A 177 -16.36 -10.51 26.87
C LEU A 177 -16.17 -11.17 25.49
N LYS A 178 -17.15 -11.04 24.59
CA LYS A 178 -17.04 -11.57 23.23
C LYS A 178 -15.91 -10.90 22.43
N VAL A 179 -15.78 -9.57 22.51
CA VAL A 179 -14.67 -8.84 21.87
C VAL A 179 -13.33 -9.24 22.49
N LEU A 180 -13.30 -9.51 23.79
CA LEU A 180 -12.12 -9.99 24.50
C LEU A 180 -11.66 -11.37 24.00
N GLU A 181 -12.58 -12.31 23.80
CA GLU A 181 -12.27 -13.63 23.23
C GLU A 181 -11.77 -13.54 21.79
N GLU A 182 -12.41 -12.70 20.98
CA GLU A 182 -11.98 -12.45 19.59
C GLU A 182 -10.57 -11.85 19.54
N LEU A 183 -10.26 -10.92 20.45
CA LEU A 183 -8.93 -10.32 20.58
C LEU A 183 -7.86 -11.38 20.93
N ASP A 184 -8.19 -12.31 21.82
CA ASP A 184 -7.31 -13.39 22.27
C ASP A 184 -7.02 -14.42 21.15
N HIS A 185 -8.06 -14.90 20.46
CA HIS A 185 -7.94 -16.01 19.52
C HIS A 185 -7.54 -15.58 18.11
N THR A 186 -8.01 -14.43 17.65
CA THR A 186 -7.83 -13.98 16.26
C THR A 186 -6.61 -13.09 16.11
N TYR A 187 -6.42 -12.13 17.00
CA TYR A 187 -5.51 -11.01 16.76
C TYR A 187 -4.16 -11.15 17.47
N LEU A 188 -4.10 -11.67 18.70
CA LEU A 188 -2.83 -11.83 19.43
C LEU A 188 -1.86 -12.79 18.75
N ASN A 189 -2.36 -13.89 18.17
CA ASN A 189 -1.55 -14.87 17.43
C ASN A 189 -0.75 -14.24 16.26
N HIS A 190 -1.23 -13.13 15.70
CA HIS A 190 -0.59 -12.46 14.57
C HIS A 190 0.38 -11.34 15.00
N VAL A 191 0.33 -10.90 16.25
CA VAL A 191 0.99 -9.67 16.74
C VAL A 191 1.91 -9.94 17.95
N ASP A 192 2.19 -11.20 18.26
CA ASP A 192 3.00 -11.63 19.43
C ASP A 192 4.45 -11.09 19.45
N LYS A 193 4.96 -10.67 18.29
CA LYS A 193 6.30 -10.09 18.14
C LYS A 193 6.48 -8.75 18.88
N TYR A 194 5.38 -8.07 19.22
CA TYR A 194 5.44 -6.73 19.81
C TYR A 194 5.33 -6.75 21.33
N ARG A 195 6.15 -5.91 21.99
CA ARG A 195 6.15 -5.78 23.45
C ARG A 195 4.79 -5.34 24.01
N PHE A 196 4.05 -4.48 23.30
CA PHE A 196 2.74 -4.03 23.77
C PHE A 196 1.70 -5.16 23.77
N THR A 197 1.85 -6.15 22.89
CA THR A 197 0.99 -7.34 22.81
C THR A 197 1.09 -8.17 24.08
N GLN A 198 2.29 -8.30 24.65
CA GLN A 198 2.50 -9.01 25.92
C GLN A 198 1.83 -8.27 27.09
N THR A 199 1.97 -6.95 27.14
CA THR A 199 1.27 -6.13 28.14
C THR A 199 -0.25 -6.24 28.00
N LEU A 200 -0.75 -6.25 26.76
CA LEU A 200 -2.16 -6.40 26.46
C LEU A 200 -2.70 -7.78 26.88
N ALA A 201 -1.98 -8.85 26.56
CA ALA A 201 -2.30 -10.21 26.97
C ALA A 201 -2.33 -10.35 28.51
N ASN A 202 -1.39 -9.71 29.21
CA ASN A 202 -1.37 -9.67 30.67
C ASN A 202 -2.55 -8.89 31.26
N SER A 203 -3.04 -7.85 30.58
CA SER A 203 -4.22 -7.08 30.99
C SER A 203 -5.55 -7.81 30.74
N MET A 204 -5.54 -8.90 29.98
CA MET A 204 -6.76 -9.62 29.62
C MET A 204 -7.42 -10.34 30.80
N ARG A 205 -6.60 -11.03 31.62
CA ARG A 205 -7.07 -11.75 32.82
C ARG A 205 -7.77 -10.81 33.82
N PRO A 206 -7.17 -9.68 34.24
CA PRO A 206 -7.83 -8.79 35.18
C PRO A 206 -9.12 -8.19 34.59
N ILE A 207 -9.22 -7.95 33.28
CA ILE A 207 -10.47 -7.50 32.65
C ILE A 207 -11.55 -8.58 32.73
N ARG A 208 -11.22 -9.86 32.53
CA ARG A 208 -12.18 -10.98 32.72
C ARG A 208 -12.69 -11.04 34.16
N GLU A 209 -11.78 -10.92 35.12
CA GLU A 209 -12.12 -10.92 36.55
C GLU A 209 -12.96 -9.70 36.93
N GLU A 210 -12.65 -8.52 36.37
CA GLU A 210 -13.42 -7.30 36.59
C GLU A 210 -14.86 -7.43 36.05
N ILE A 211 -15.03 -8.00 34.84
CA ILE A 211 -16.35 -8.32 34.28
C ILE A 211 -17.10 -9.27 35.22
N ARG A 212 -16.44 -10.34 35.68
CA ARG A 212 -17.04 -11.32 36.60
C ARG A 212 -17.51 -10.66 37.89
N LEU A 213 -16.68 -9.82 38.51
CA LEU A 213 -17.02 -9.13 39.76
C LEU A 213 -18.18 -8.14 39.57
N LYS A 214 -18.09 -7.26 38.58
CA LYS A 214 -19.12 -6.25 38.32
C LYS A 214 -20.48 -6.87 37.99
N THR A 215 -20.50 -7.93 37.20
CA THR A 215 -21.76 -8.63 36.85
C THR A 215 -22.34 -9.39 38.05
N PHE A 216 -21.48 -9.91 38.92
CA PHE A 216 -21.91 -10.56 40.15
C PHE A 216 -22.47 -9.56 41.17
N ASP A 217 -21.88 -8.36 41.27
CA ASP A 217 -22.38 -7.31 42.16
C ASP A 217 -23.73 -6.75 41.68
N GLU A 218 -23.91 -6.52 40.37
CA GLU A 218 -25.22 -6.17 39.80
C GLU A 218 -26.28 -7.24 40.08
N PHE A 219 -25.88 -8.51 40.09
CA PHE A 219 -26.76 -9.61 40.45
C PHE A 219 -27.09 -9.64 41.95
N LYS A 220 -26.17 -9.32 42.85
CA LYS A 220 -26.46 -9.16 44.29
C LYS A 220 -27.42 -7.99 44.54
N ASP A 221 -27.20 -6.86 43.87
CA ASP A 221 -28.09 -5.70 43.93
C ASP A 221 -29.48 -6.06 43.44
N PHE A 222 -29.56 -6.85 42.35
CA PHE A 222 -30.82 -7.39 41.87
C PHE A 222 -31.51 -8.29 42.91
N LEU A 223 -30.78 -9.21 43.56
CA LEU A 223 -31.35 -10.06 44.62
C LEU A 223 -31.87 -9.24 45.82
N ALA A 224 -31.21 -8.13 46.15
CA ALA A 224 -31.65 -7.21 47.19
C ALA A 224 -32.91 -6.43 46.75
N ASN A 225 -32.98 -5.99 45.49
CA ASN A 225 -34.15 -5.33 44.94
C ASN A 225 -35.36 -6.28 44.86
N ILE A 226 -35.17 -7.52 44.39
CA ILE A 226 -36.21 -8.56 44.42
C ILE A 226 -36.76 -8.72 45.81
N ARG A 227 -35.94 -8.70 46.87
CA ARG A 227 -36.43 -8.85 48.24
C ARG A 227 -37.46 -7.76 48.58
N ARG A 228 -37.14 -6.49 48.31
CA ARG A 228 -38.05 -5.35 48.56
C ARG A 228 -39.31 -5.41 47.69
N VAL A 229 -39.14 -5.73 46.41
CA VAL A 229 -40.26 -5.82 45.46
C VAL A 229 -41.14 -7.03 45.78
N SER A 230 -40.58 -8.13 46.27
CA SER A 230 -41.35 -9.33 46.64
C SER A 230 -42.24 -9.12 47.87
N GLU A 231 -41.84 -8.28 48.82
CA GLU A 231 -42.69 -7.84 49.94
C GLU A 231 -43.89 -7.05 49.40
N ARG A 232 -43.64 -6.07 48.50
CA ARG A 232 -44.71 -5.27 47.87
C ARG A 232 -45.65 -6.09 46.99
N ILE A 233 -45.12 -7.02 46.20
CA ILE A 233 -45.92 -7.95 45.39
C ILE A 233 -46.71 -8.88 46.32
N GLY A 234 -46.11 -9.35 47.42
CA GLY A 234 -46.77 -10.15 48.43
C GLY A 234 -47.94 -9.41 49.08
N ASP A 235 -47.77 -8.14 49.42
CA ASP A 235 -48.85 -7.29 49.95
C ASP A 235 -49.96 -7.05 48.91
N ARG A 236 -49.60 -6.78 47.65
CA ARG A 236 -50.58 -6.59 46.56
C ARG A 236 -51.33 -7.89 46.25
N ALA A 237 -50.64 -9.02 46.21
CA ALA A 237 -51.22 -10.34 46.03
C ALA A 237 -52.14 -10.69 47.22
N SER A 238 -51.70 -10.42 48.47
CA SER A 238 -52.51 -10.65 49.66
C SER A 238 -53.74 -9.75 49.71
N LYS A 239 -53.62 -8.47 49.34
CA LYS A 239 -54.74 -7.54 49.22
C LYS A 239 -55.69 -7.93 48.09
N ASN A 240 -55.19 -8.39 46.95
CA ASN A 240 -56.03 -8.86 45.84
C ASN A 240 -56.74 -10.18 46.18
N ILE A 241 -56.06 -11.13 46.82
CA ILE A 241 -56.68 -12.36 47.33
C ILE A 241 -57.70 -12.04 48.43
N ALA A 242 -57.40 -11.10 49.33
CA ALA A 242 -58.37 -10.65 50.34
C ALA A 242 -59.56 -9.93 49.70
N LYS A 243 -59.37 -9.12 48.65
CA LYS A 243 -60.45 -8.51 47.87
C LYS A 243 -61.27 -9.57 47.12
N GLU A 244 -60.64 -10.60 46.54
CA GLU A 244 -61.30 -11.75 45.91
C GLU A 244 -61.95 -12.74 46.91
N SER A 245 -61.49 -12.76 48.15
CA SER A 245 -62.07 -13.57 49.23
C SER A 245 -63.21 -12.84 49.95
N LEU A 246 -63.15 -11.51 50.04
CA LEU A 246 -64.16 -10.67 50.69
C LEU A 246 -65.32 -10.35 49.74
N PHE A 247 -65.03 -10.26 48.44
CA PHE A 247 -66.04 -10.25 47.40
C PHE A 247 -66.13 -11.69 46.87
N GLY A 248 -67.15 -12.45 47.28
CA GLY A 248 -67.43 -13.78 46.72
C GLY A 248 -67.75 -13.68 45.23
N ILE A 249 -66.72 -13.54 44.40
CA ILE A 249 -66.83 -13.44 42.96
C ILE A 249 -67.03 -14.87 42.45
N SER A 250 -68.31 -15.22 42.23
CA SER A 250 -68.72 -16.42 41.49
C SER A 250 -67.89 -16.56 40.22
N ASP A 251 -67.49 -17.78 39.89
CA ASP A 251 -66.64 -18.15 38.75
C ASP A 251 -67.07 -17.53 37.40
N HIS A 252 -68.34 -17.10 37.32
CA HIS A 252 -68.93 -16.41 36.19
C HIS A 252 -68.32 -15.03 35.89
N GLU A 253 -67.92 -14.28 36.92
CA GLU A 253 -67.37 -12.92 36.75
C GLU A 253 -65.86 -12.95 36.47
N LYS A 254 -65.16 -13.98 36.96
CA LYS A 254 -63.77 -14.30 36.57
C LYS A 254 -63.67 -14.57 35.07
N LYS A 255 -64.63 -15.32 34.52
CA LYS A 255 -64.70 -15.64 33.08
C LYS A 255 -64.93 -14.40 32.22
N ARG A 256 -65.74 -13.46 32.70
CA ARG A 256 -66.06 -12.18 32.04
C ARG A 256 -64.84 -11.25 31.96
N ARG A 257 -64.04 -11.16 33.03
CA ARG A 257 -62.80 -10.36 33.05
C ARG A 257 -61.69 -10.94 32.18
N ILE A 258 -61.55 -12.27 32.15
CA ILE A 258 -60.59 -12.95 31.25
C ILE A 258 -60.97 -12.71 29.79
N GLU A 259 -62.26 -12.76 29.44
CA GLU A 259 -62.74 -12.44 28.08
C GLU A 259 -62.51 -10.96 27.70
N GLU A 260 -62.66 -10.02 28.64
CA GLU A 260 -62.41 -8.59 28.40
C GLU A 260 -60.90 -8.28 28.23
N GLU A 261 -60.00 -8.93 28.98
CA GLU A 261 -58.56 -8.76 28.81
C GLU A 261 -58.03 -9.42 27.53
N VAL A 262 -58.52 -10.61 27.17
CA VAL A 262 -58.17 -11.27 25.90
C VAL A 262 -58.58 -10.42 24.70
N LYS A 263 -59.70 -9.70 24.79
CA LYS A 263 -60.17 -8.78 23.72
C LYS A 263 -59.32 -7.52 23.59
N LYS A 264 -58.68 -7.08 24.68
CA LYS A 264 -57.84 -5.87 24.72
C LYS A 264 -56.40 -6.15 24.28
N ASN A 265 -55.93 -7.40 24.44
CA ASN A 265 -54.55 -7.80 24.16
C ASN A 265 -54.31 -8.49 22.80
N THR A 266 -55.33 -8.66 21.97
CA THR A 266 -55.15 -9.08 20.56
C THR A 266 -54.88 -7.86 19.66
N PRO A 267 -53.69 -7.73 19.04
CA PRO A 267 -53.49 -6.76 17.97
C PRO A 267 -54.25 -7.27 16.74
N ARG A 268 -55.33 -6.57 16.36
CA ARG A 268 -55.95 -6.75 15.05
C ARG A 268 -55.06 -6.07 14.01
N GLU A 269 -54.15 -6.81 13.42
CA GLU A 269 -53.49 -6.40 12.17
C GLU A 269 -54.42 -6.72 11.00
N ASP A 270 -55.29 -5.77 10.65
CA ASP A 270 -56.11 -5.85 9.44
C ASP A 270 -55.22 -5.59 8.20
N ILE A 271 -54.73 -6.65 7.57
CA ILE A 271 -54.04 -6.56 6.27
C ILE A 271 -55.09 -6.43 5.17
N ARG A 272 -55.18 -5.25 4.53
CA ARG A 272 -55.96 -5.05 3.29
C ARG A 272 -55.03 -5.00 2.09
N LEU A 273 -55.31 -5.84 1.09
CA LEU A 273 -54.64 -5.87 -0.21
C LEU A 273 -55.26 -4.81 -1.14
N SER A 274 -54.46 -3.89 -1.66
CA SER A 274 -54.86 -3.00 -2.75
C SER A 274 -54.61 -3.65 -4.11
N SER A 275 -55.43 -3.29 -5.11
CA SER A 275 -55.48 -3.88 -6.46
C SER A 275 -54.23 -3.72 -7.34
N ASP A 276 -53.10 -3.24 -6.80
CA ASP A 276 -51.81 -3.06 -7.48
C ASP A 276 -50.65 -3.78 -6.74
N GLY A 277 -50.96 -4.77 -5.90
CA GLY A 277 -49.96 -5.72 -5.38
C GLY A 277 -48.91 -5.21 -4.39
N SER A 278 -48.98 -3.96 -3.91
CA SER A 278 -48.07 -3.44 -2.87
C SER A 278 -48.67 -3.49 -1.45
N VAL A 279 -47.85 -3.91 -0.48
CA VAL A 279 -48.20 -3.97 0.96
C VAL A 279 -47.74 -2.68 1.64
N SER A 280 -48.66 -1.90 2.21
CA SER A 280 -48.34 -0.69 2.98
C SER A 280 -48.72 -0.84 4.45
N LEU A 281 -47.71 -0.83 5.33
CA LEU A 281 -47.87 -0.76 6.79
C LEU A 281 -48.01 0.70 7.22
N ARG A 282 -49.20 1.11 7.68
CA ARG A 282 -49.35 2.38 8.41
C ARG A 282 -49.06 2.16 9.90
N ARG A 283 -47.89 2.59 10.36
CA ARG A 283 -47.64 2.88 11.78
C ARG A 283 -48.14 4.28 12.09
N ASP A 284 -49.28 4.41 12.76
CA ASP A 284 -49.59 5.64 13.48
C ASP A 284 -48.67 5.72 14.70
N SER A 285 -47.53 6.39 14.53
CA SER A 285 -46.68 6.81 15.64
C SER A 285 -47.33 8.05 16.26
N THR A 286 -48.22 7.84 17.24
CA THR A 286 -48.54 8.91 18.19
C THR A 286 -47.51 8.86 19.31
N ASP A 287 -46.54 9.76 19.16
CA ASP A 287 -45.53 10.10 20.15
C ASP A 287 -46.23 10.58 21.44
N LYS A 288 -46.21 9.76 22.49
CA LYS A 288 -46.58 10.16 23.85
C LYS A 288 -45.40 9.97 24.78
N LEU A 289 -44.45 10.89 24.67
CA LEU A 289 -43.51 11.26 25.71
C LEU A 289 -44.29 11.85 26.89
N LEU A 290 -44.62 11.03 27.90
CA LEU A 290 -45.21 11.51 29.16
C LEU A 290 -44.11 11.82 30.17
N HIS A 291 -43.73 13.09 30.21
CA HIS A 291 -43.17 13.72 31.40
C HIS A 291 -44.28 13.79 32.45
N ARG A 292 -44.29 12.87 33.44
CA ARG A 292 -45.07 13.02 34.67
C ARG A 292 -44.12 13.31 35.83
N THR A 293 -43.86 14.59 36.00
CA THR A 293 -43.60 15.15 37.32
C THR A 293 -44.94 15.32 38.06
N SER A 294 -44.87 15.22 39.38
CA SER A 294 -45.91 15.46 40.41
C SER A 294 -46.96 14.35 40.69
N THR A 295 -46.72 13.71 41.84
CA THR A 295 -47.61 13.52 43.01
C THR A 295 -48.81 12.57 42.91
N GLY A 296 -48.78 11.56 43.81
CA GLY A 296 -49.97 11.00 44.47
C GLY A 296 -50.27 9.54 44.12
N ASP A 297 -49.62 8.61 44.83
CA ASP A 297 -50.01 7.25 45.30
C ASP A 297 -50.98 6.31 44.54
N ASP A 298 -51.67 6.69 43.46
CA ASP A 298 -52.80 5.89 42.93
C ASP A 298 -52.55 5.20 41.56
N ASP A 299 -51.49 5.52 40.82
CA ASP A 299 -51.21 4.86 39.52
C ASP A 299 -50.42 3.55 39.63
N ASP A 300 -50.07 3.15 40.84
CA ASP A 300 -49.29 1.95 41.13
C ASP A 300 -50.19 0.68 41.17
N GLU A 301 -51.52 0.83 41.11
CA GLU A 301 -52.49 -0.27 41.21
C GLU A 301 -52.64 -1.11 39.92
N ASN A 302 -52.16 -0.63 38.76
CA ASN A 302 -52.37 -1.29 37.46
C ASN A 302 -51.11 -1.94 36.85
N LEU A 303 -49.94 -1.86 37.49
CA LEU A 303 -48.76 -2.59 36.99
C LEU A 303 -48.84 -4.07 37.37
N SER A 304 -48.79 -4.95 36.37
CA SER A 304 -48.66 -6.40 36.56
C SER A 304 -47.40 -6.71 37.38
N ALA A 305 -47.46 -7.74 38.23
CA ALA A 305 -46.30 -8.19 39.01
C ALA A 305 -45.07 -8.53 38.14
N GLN A 306 -45.28 -8.80 36.85
CA GLN A 306 -44.24 -9.09 35.86
C GLN A 306 -43.53 -7.83 35.35
N ASP A 307 -44.19 -6.67 35.33
CA ASP A 307 -43.59 -5.38 34.91
C ASP A 307 -42.78 -4.73 36.04
N LEU A 308 -42.91 -5.24 37.26
CA LEU A 308 -42.25 -4.70 38.45
C LEU A 308 -40.84 -5.28 38.67
N ILE A 309 -40.45 -6.34 37.94
CA ILE A 309 -39.17 -7.04 38.12
C ILE A 309 -38.44 -7.18 36.77
N ASP A 310 -37.27 -6.55 36.65
CA ASP A 310 -36.36 -6.74 35.51
C ASP A 310 -35.40 -7.91 35.73
N PHE A 311 -35.64 -9.06 35.10
CA PHE A 311 -34.78 -10.25 35.21
C PHE A 311 -33.48 -10.18 34.38
N THR A 312 -33.24 -9.11 33.62
CA THR A 312 -32.04 -8.94 32.79
C THR A 312 -30.73 -9.17 33.55
N PRO A 313 -30.53 -8.70 34.79
CA PRO A 313 -29.30 -8.92 35.55
C PRO A 313 -29.01 -10.39 35.85
N ILE A 314 -30.04 -11.20 36.12
CA ILE A 314 -29.89 -12.66 36.33
C ILE A 314 -29.46 -13.33 35.04
N HIS A 315 -30.18 -13.07 33.95
CA HIS A 315 -29.90 -13.69 32.66
C HIS A 315 -28.49 -13.34 32.17
N ARG A 316 -28.09 -12.06 32.31
CA ARG A 316 -26.76 -11.58 31.94
C ARG A 316 -25.67 -12.23 32.80
N CYS A 317 -25.84 -12.29 34.12
CA CYS A 317 -24.88 -12.91 35.03
C CYS A 317 -24.72 -14.40 34.72
N CYS A 318 -25.84 -15.13 34.56
CA CYS A 318 -25.83 -16.55 34.18
C CYS A 318 -25.10 -16.78 32.84
N GLN A 319 -25.40 -15.97 31.82
CA GLN A 319 -24.77 -16.09 30.51
C GLN A 319 -23.25 -15.83 30.56
N ILE A 320 -22.82 -14.82 31.32
CA ILE A 320 -21.41 -14.49 31.48
C ILE A 320 -20.66 -15.57 32.25
N PHE A 321 -21.21 -16.07 33.36
CA PHE A 321 -20.62 -17.17 34.12
C PHE A 321 -20.58 -18.49 33.34
N ASN A 322 -21.54 -18.71 32.43
CA ASN A 322 -21.51 -19.84 31.50
C ASN A 322 -20.37 -19.72 30.48
N VAL A 323 -20.12 -18.52 29.94
CA VAL A 323 -18.98 -18.26 29.03
C VAL A 323 -17.64 -18.35 29.77
N LEU A 324 -17.57 -17.90 31.02
CA LEU A 324 -16.37 -17.98 31.85
C LEU A 324 -16.08 -19.41 32.37
N GLY A 325 -17.01 -20.36 32.25
CA GLY A 325 -16.86 -21.74 32.72
C GLY A 325 -17.16 -21.97 34.21
N ASP A 326 -17.70 -20.97 34.91
CA ASP A 326 -17.90 -20.97 36.37
C ASP A 326 -19.39 -21.09 36.78
N ARG A 327 -20.22 -21.71 35.94
CA ARG A 327 -21.68 -21.76 36.12
C ARG A 327 -22.11 -22.37 37.46
N GLU A 328 -21.43 -23.41 37.92
CA GLU A 328 -21.77 -24.10 39.18
C GLU A 328 -21.75 -23.15 40.38
N THR A 329 -20.75 -22.26 40.43
CA THR A 329 -20.63 -21.29 41.52
C THR A 329 -21.79 -20.29 41.56
N PHE A 330 -22.29 -19.89 40.39
CA PHE A 330 -23.47 -19.04 40.27
C PHE A 330 -24.75 -19.78 40.68
N ASP A 331 -24.95 -21.00 40.18
CA ASP A 331 -26.14 -21.81 40.45
C ASP A 331 -26.26 -22.13 41.95
N ASP A 332 -25.15 -22.52 42.60
CA ASP A 332 -25.10 -22.79 44.03
C ASP A 332 -25.39 -21.55 44.87
N PHE A 333 -24.78 -20.41 44.53
CA PHE A 333 -25.01 -19.15 45.23
C PHE A 333 -26.46 -18.67 45.08
N TYR A 334 -27.01 -18.70 43.87
CA TYR A 334 -28.40 -18.33 43.62
C TYR A 334 -29.38 -19.22 44.39
N ARG A 335 -29.21 -20.55 44.32
CA ARG A 335 -30.06 -21.52 45.04
C ARG A 335 -29.97 -21.32 46.55
N LYS A 336 -28.78 -21.13 47.10
CA LYS A 336 -28.57 -20.89 48.53
C LYS A 336 -29.26 -19.60 48.99
N GLN A 337 -29.05 -18.49 48.28
CA GLN A 337 -29.66 -17.20 48.59
C GLN A 337 -31.20 -17.25 48.50
N ARG A 338 -31.77 -17.85 47.44
CA ARG A 338 -33.23 -17.97 47.31
C ARG A 338 -33.83 -18.88 48.39
N LYS A 339 -33.13 -19.95 48.80
CA LYS A 339 -33.54 -20.81 49.91
C LYS A 339 -33.52 -20.07 51.25
N GLU A 340 -32.51 -19.23 51.50
CA GLU A 340 -32.43 -18.38 52.69
C GLU A 340 -33.53 -17.32 52.71
N GLN A 341 -33.78 -16.65 51.58
CA GLN A 341 -34.86 -15.67 51.44
C GLN A 341 -36.24 -16.32 51.68
N ALA A 342 -36.50 -17.50 51.11
CA ALA A 342 -37.75 -18.22 51.34
C ALA A 342 -37.94 -18.60 52.82
N LYS A 343 -36.87 -19.03 53.51
CA LYS A 343 -36.92 -19.35 54.95
C LYS A 343 -37.29 -18.14 55.80
N VAL A 344 -36.80 -16.95 55.46
CA VAL A 344 -37.11 -15.70 56.20
C VAL A 344 -38.58 -15.32 56.02
N ILE A 345 -39.12 -15.44 54.80
CA ILE A 345 -40.53 -15.13 54.50
C ILE A 345 -41.47 -16.12 55.20
N ILE A 346 -41.14 -17.42 55.17
CA ILE A 346 -41.98 -18.48 55.76
C ILE A 346 -41.94 -18.47 57.29
N ARG A 347 -40.91 -17.87 57.91
CA ARG A 347 -40.81 -17.70 59.36
C ARG A 347 -41.53 -16.48 59.92
N TRP A 348 -42.26 -15.69 59.12
CA TRP A 348 -43.01 -14.56 59.67
C TRP A 348 -44.08 -15.04 60.67
N ASP A 349 -43.72 -14.98 61.94
CA ASP A 349 -44.53 -15.28 63.10
C ASP A 349 -45.22 -14.00 63.57
N GLY A 350 -46.45 -13.81 63.10
CA GLY A 350 -47.57 -13.42 63.97
C GLY A 350 -47.48 -12.15 64.84
N THR A 351 -46.65 -11.14 64.55
CA THR A 351 -46.71 -9.87 65.29
C THR A 351 -46.93 -8.66 64.38
N SER A 352 -48.20 -8.40 64.05
CA SER A 352 -48.78 -7.07 63.78
C SER A 352 -50.28 -7.09 64.09
N PRO A 353 -50.87 -5.96 64.55
CA PRO A 353 -52.05 -5.94 65.41
C PRO A 353 -53.36 -6.05 64.61
N LEU A 354 -53.76 -7.26 64.24
CA LEU A 354 -55.09 -7.53 63.68
C LEU A 354 -55.78 -8.76 64.30
N SER A 355 -55.34 -9.20 65.48
CA SER A 355 -55.99 -10.31 66.22
C SER A 355 -57.26 -9.91 66.97
N ASN A 356 -57.73 -8.65 66.91
CA ASN A 356 -58.86 -8.17 67.71
C ASN A 356 -60.19 -8.05 66.93
N VAL A 357 -60.49 -8.99 66.01
CA VAL A 357 -61.77 -8.94 65.27
C VAL A 357 -62.57 -10.25 65.31
N TRP A 358 -62.01 -11.35 65.79
CA TRP A 358 -62.70 -12.66 65.75
C TRP A 358 -63.23 -13.19 67.09
N ASP A 359 -63.21 -12.38 68.15
CA ASP A 359 -63.64 -12.84 69.48
C ASP A 359 -64.73 -11.94 70.08
N ARG A 360 -65.93 -11.97 69.47
CA ARG A 360 -67.18 -11.55 70.11
C ARG A 360 -68.38 -12.32 69.55
N SER A 361 -68.97 -13.16 70.41
CA SER A 361 -70.43 -13.37 70.67
C SER A 361 -70.77 -14.86 70.88
N PRO A 362 -71.87 -15.20 71.58
CA PRO A 362 -72.26 -14.77 72.91
C PRO A 362 -72.58 -15.96 73.84
N LEU A 363 -72.54 -15.71 75.16
CA LEU A 363 -73.02 -16.62 76.19
C LEU A 363 -74.51 -16.97 75.99
N THR A 364 -74.84 -18.26 76.02
CA THR A 364 -76.10 -18.79 76.58
C THR A 364 -75.87 -20.17 77.21
N SER A 365 -75.75 -20.22 78.54
CA SER A 365 -75.95 -21.43 79.34
C SER A 365 -77.32 -21.35 79.99
N ALA A 366 -78.19 -22.31 79.65
CA ALA A 366 -79.42 -22.57 80.37
C ALA A 366 -79.12 -23.14 81.76
N THR A 367 -79.89 -22.68 82.74
CA THR A 367 -80.43 -23.52 83.82
C THR A 367 -81.89 -23.77 83.52
#